data_AF-A0A764WPD3-F1
#
_entry.id   AF-A0A764WPD3-F1
#
_cell.length_a   1.000
_cell.length_b   1.000
_cell.length_c   1.000
_cell.angle_alpha   90.00
_cell.angle_beta   90.00
_cell.angle_gamma   90.00
#
_symmetry.space_group_name_H-M   'P 1'
#
loop_
_entity.id
_entity.type
_entity.pdbx_description
1 polymer ?
#
loop_
_entity_poly.entity_id
_entity_poly.type
_entity_poly.pdbx_seq_one_letter_code
_entity_poly.pdbx_strand_id
1 'polypeptide(L)'
;MARNKQASRRTVQATADGYENFVARVGMQTPNQHSASTYRANFTSRNRMLVEWSYRSSWLIGEAVDAIPDDMTRKGIRITSEIDAKDRGTLEAQLDQLQIWDALNDVLKWSRLYGGAVGFIMIEGQAPMTPLRLETIGEGKFKGILPLDRWMINPVLT
;
A
#
# COMPACT_ATOMS: atom_id res chain seq x y z
N MET A 1 3.78 94.35 18.54
CA MET A 1 4.74 93.27 18.23
C MET A 1 3.95 91.99 17.95
N ALA A 2 4.12 91.41 16.76
CA ALA A 2 3.31 90.31 16.24
C ALA A 2 3.72 88.95 16.85
N ARG A 3 2.73 88.12 17.24
CA ARG A 3 2.95 86.72 17.65
C ARG A 3 3.07 85.83 16.41
N ASN A 4 4.21 85.17 16.30
CA ASN A 4 4.56 84.25 15.22
C ASN A 4 3.73 82.95 15.35
N LYS A 5 2.91 82.61 14.34
CA LYS A 5 2.20 81.32 14.29
C LYS A 5 3.08 80.29 13.57
N GLN A 6 3.65 79.35 14.32
CA GLN A 6 4.34 78.20 13.74
C GLN A 6 3.34 77.27 13.04
N ALA A 7 3.58 76.97 11.78
CA ALA A 7 2.79 76.03 11.00
C ALA A 7 3.10 74.58 11.42
N SER A 8 2.05 73.84 11.79
CA SER A 8 2.12 72.41 12.14
C SER A 8 2.56 71.58 10.93
N ARG A 9 3.72 70.90 11.03
CA ARG A 9 4.17 69.93 10.02
C ARG A 9 3.24 68.71 10.01
N ARG A 10 2.66 68.41 8.85
CA ARG A 10 1.74 67.29 8.64
C ARG A 10 2.55 66.02 8.31
N THR A 11 2.68 65.11 9.27
CA THR A 11 3.32 63.81 9.06
C THR A 11 2.38 62.91 8.26
N VAL A 12 2.82 62.41 7.09
CA VAL A 12 2.02 61.51 6.27
C VAL A 12 2.04 60.13 6.92
N GLN A 13 0.91 59.71 7.47
CA GLN A 13 0.72 58.39 8.06
C GLN A 13 0.08 57.48 7.01
N ALA A 14 0.77 56.43 6.59
CA ALA A 14 0.23 55.43 5.66
C ALA A 14 -0.96 54.75 6.34
N THR A 15 -2.17 54.98 5.81
CA THR A 15 -3.38 54.30 6.25
C THR A 15 -3.56 53.10 5.33
N ALA A 16 -3.29 51.90 5.83
CA ALA A 16 -3.66 50.67 5.13
C ALA A 16 -5.14 50.43 5.41
N ASP A 17 -5.99 50.61 4.39
CA ASP A 17 -7.39 50.20 4.48
C ASP A 17 -7.51 48.69 4.23
N GLY A 18 -8.50 48.08 4.87
CA GLY A 18 -8.89 46.69 4.63
C GLY A 18 -10.10 46.67 3.72
N TYR A 19 -10.05 45.89 2.64
CA TYR A 19 -11.24 45.57 1.86
C TYR A 19 -11.98 44.40 2.49
N GLU A 20 -13.25 44.61 2.84
CA GLU A 20 -14.15 43.55 3.32
C GLU A 20 -15.44 43.53 2.49
N ASN A 21 -15.80 42.35 2.00
CA ASN A 21 -17.02 42.07 1.26
C ASN A 21 -17.79 40.95 1.98
N PHE A 22 -18.73 41.35 2.83
CA PHE A 22 -19.53 40.43 3.64
C PHE A 22 -20.46 39.53 2.81
N VAL A 23 -20.95 40.02 1.67
CA VAL A 23 -21.83 39.25 0.77
C VAL A 23 -21.05 38.11 0.10
N ALA A 24 -19.83 38.40 -0.35
CA ALA A 24 -18.93 37.39 -0.91
C ALA A 24 -18.16 36.59 0.16
N ARG A 25 -18.29 36.96 1.44
CA ARG A 25 -17.51 36.45 2.58
C ARG A 25 -16.00 36.55 2.35
N VAL A 26 -15.53 37.65 1.78
CA VAL A 26 -14.10 37.91 1.51
C VAL A 26 -13.64 39.05 2.39
N GLY A 27 -12.61 38.85 3.20
CA GLY A 27 -12.14 39.85 4.16
C GLY A 27 -11.54 39.20 5.41
N MET A 28 -10.92 40.02 6.27
CA MET A 28 -10.28 39.55 7.49
C MET A 28 -11.34 38.88 8.40
N GLN A 29 -11.05 37.68 8.90
CA GLN A 29 -11.94 36.91 9.80
C GLN A 29 -13.31 36.48 9.22
N THR A 30 -13.52 36.51 7.89
CA THR A 30 -14.77 36.00 7.28
C THR A 30 -14.63 34.53 6.85
N PRO A 31 -15.50 33.61 7.32
CA PRO A 31 -15.46 32.21 6.90
C PRO A 31 -16.03 32.07 5.48
N ASN A 32 -15.14 31.97 4.49
CA ASN A 32 -15.48 31.70 3.10
C ASN A 32 -15.58 30.18 2.81
N GLN A 33 -16.09 29.79 1.64
CA GLN A 33 -16.24 28.37 1.26
C GLN A 33 -14.91 27.60 1.30
N HIS A 34 -13.79 28.28 1.07
CA HIS A 34 -12.45 27.70 1.08
C HIS A 34 -11.81 27.65 2.47
N SER A 35 -12.32 28.40 3.45
CA SER A 35 -11.76 28.46 4.81
C SER A 35 -11.90 27.12 5.56
N ALA A 36 -12.84 26.27 5.14
CA ALA A 36 -13.00 24.90 5.64
C ALA A 36 -12.35 23.84 4.73
N SER A 37 -11.67 24.24 3.65
CA SER A 37 -10.99 23.30 2.75
C SER A 37 -9.76 22.75 3.46
N THR A 38 -9.78 21.45 3.71
CA THR A 38 -8.63 20.70 4.24
C THR A 38 -8.29 19.56 3.28
N TYR A 39 -7.01 19.22 3.20
CA TYR A 39 -6.57 18.05 2.47
C TYR A 39 -7.04 16.80 3.21
N ARG A 40 -8.01 16.10 2.63
CA ARG A 40 -8.38 14.76 3.09
C ARG A 40 -7.51 13.75 2.36
N ALA A 41 -6.90 12.86 3.12
CA ALA A 41 -6.22 11.72 2.53
C ALA A 41 -7.22 10.88 1.74
N ASN A 42 -7.03 10.81 0.41
CA ASN A 42 -7.75 9.90 -0.46
C ASN A 42 -6.74 8.91 -1.05
N PHE A 43 -6.63 7.75 -0.42
CA PHE A 43 -5.71 6.72 -0.85
C PHE A 43 -6.37 5.86 -1.91
N THR A 44 -5.95 6.00 -3.17
CA THR A 44 -6.35 5.13 -4.29
C THR A 44 -6.16 3.65 -3.94
N SER A 45 -5.09 3.32 -3.21
CA SER A 45 -4.79 1.96 -2.73
C SER A 45 -5.78 1.39 -1.71
N ARG A 46 -6.72 2.19 -1.18
CA ARG A 46 -7.82 1.73 -0.31
C ARG A 46 -9.12 1.50 -1.08
N ASN A 47 -9.21 1.88 -2.34
CA ASN A 47 -10.36 1.58 -3.18
C ASN A 47 -10.10 0.28 -3.95
N ARG A 48 -10.59 -0.84 -3.40
CA ARG A 48 -10.41 -2.18 -4.00
C ARG A 48 -10.89 -2.23 -5.45
N MET A 49 -12.11 -1.75 -5.72
CA MET A 49 -12.71 -1.83 -7.05
C MET A 49 -11.90 -1.01 -8.07
N LEU A 50 -11.47 0.19 -7.71
CA LEU A 50 -10.67 1.03 -8.59
C LEU A 50 -9.34 0.35 -8.96
N VAL A 51 -8.67 -0.26 -8.00
CA VAL A 51 -7.40 -0.97 -8.22
C VAL A 51 -7.61 -2.20 -9.10
N GLU A 52 -8.62 -3.02 -8.82
CA GLU A 52 -8.95 -4.21 -9.62
C GLU A 52 -9.30 -3.84 -11.07
N TRP A 53 -10.12 -2.81 -11.26
CA TRP A 53 -10.47 -2.34 -12.60
C TRP A 53 -9.26 -1.79 -13.33
N SER A 54 -8.42 -1.01 -12.66
CA SER A 54 -7.20 -0.45 -13.26
C SER A 54 -6.26 -1.54 -13.76
N TYR A 55 -6.06 -2.59 -12.96
CA TYR A 55 -5.24 -3.75 -13.34
C TYR A 55 -5.83 -4.51 -14.53
N ARG A 56 -7.15 -4.71 -14.56
CA ARG A 56 -7.83 -5.45 -15.64
C ARG A 56 -8.00 -4.65 -16.92
N SER A 57 -8.09 -3.32 -16.85
CA SER A 57 -8.39 -2.47 -17.99
C SER A 57 -7.15 -1.89 -18.68
N SER A 58 -6.02 -1.80 -17.97
CA SER A 58 -4.81 -1.17 -18.51
C SER A 58 -3.65 -2.15 -18.50
N TRP A 59 -3.17 -2.49 -19.70
CA TRP A 59 -1.98 -3.33 -19.88
C TRP A 59 -0.75 -2.76 -19.17
N LEU A 60 -0.60 -1.42 -19.13
CA LEU A 60 0.53 -0.77 -18.49
C LEU A 60 0.52 -0.99 -16.97
N ILE A 61 -0.66 -1.00 -16.37
CA ILE A 61 -0.82 -1.27 -14.93
C ILE A 61 -0.60 -2.77 -14.67
N GLY A 62 -1.11 -3.64 -15.54
CA GLY A 62 -0.80 -5.07 -15.53
C GLY A 62 0.70 -5.32 -15.51
N GLU A 63 1.43 -4.77 -16.48
CA GLU A 63 2.88 -4.91 -16.59
C GLU A 63 3.62 -4.37 -15.36
N ALA A 64 3.20 -3.21 -14.83
CA ALA A 64 3.82 -2.63 -13.63
C ALA A 64 3.68 -3.51 -12.38
N VAL A 65 2.61 -4.30 -12.31
CA VAL A 65 2.37 -5.27 -11.23
C VAL A 65 3.11 -6.58 -11.51
N ASP A 66 3.02 -7.09 -12.74
CA ASP A 66 3.38 -8.47 -13.09
C ASP A 66 4.87 -8.66 -13.44
N ALA A 67 5.53 -7.65 -14.04
CA ALA A 67 6.89 -7.79 -14.55
C ALA A 67 7.90 -8.25 -13.51
N ILE A 68 7.81 -7.72 -12.29
CA ILE A 68 8.75 -8.04 -11.21
C ILE A 68 8.49 -9.45 -10.64
N PRO A 69 7.27 -9.80 -10.19
CA PRO A 69 6.95 -11.16 -9.77
C PRO A 69 7.28 -12.21 -10.83
N ASP A 70 6.94 -11.94 -12.09
CA ASP A 70 7.17 -12.89 -13.19
C ASP A 70 8.65 -13.10 -13.47
N ASP A 71 9.49 -12.07 -13.29
CA ASP A 71 10.94 -12.23 -13.38
C ASP A 71 11.52 -12.99 -12.20
N MET A 72 11.06 -12.68 -10.99
CA MET A 72 11.53 -13.28 -9.74
C MET A 72 11.24 -14.78 -9.66
N THR A 73 10.05 -15.22 -10.06
CA THR A 73 9.65 -16.62 -9.91
C THR A 73 9.96 -17.49 -11.13
N ARG A 74 10.38 -16.89 -12.27
CA ARG A 74 10.58 -17.61 -13.53
C ARG A 74 11.53 -18.81 -13.44
N LYS A 75 12.61 -18.67 -12.67
CA LYS A 75 13.67 -19.68 -12.56
C LYS A 75 13.72 -20.38 -11.19
N GLY A 76 12.83 -20.00 -10.27
CA GLY A 76 12.84 -20.48 -8.90
C GLY A 76 14.16 -20.23 -8.16
N ILE A 77 14.51 -21.15 -7.26
CA ILE A 77 15.76 -21.10 -6.48
C ILE A 77 16.68 -22.26 -6.84
N ARG A 78 17.97 -22.10 -6.50
CA ARG A 78 18.93 -23.20 -6.50
C ARG A 78 19.27 -23.59 -5.07
N ILE A 79 19.08 -24.85 -4.72
CA ILE A 79 19.40 -25.38 -3.39
C ILE A 79 20.92 -25.61 -3.30
N THR A 80 21.59 -24.90 -2.40
CA THR A 80 23.06 -24.90 -2.25
C THR A 80 23.57 -25.88 -1.19
N SER A 81 22.69 -26.64 -0.53
CA SER A 81 23.08 -27.61 0.49
C SER A 81 23.80 -28.82 -0.11
N GLU A 82 24.63 -29.48 0.70
CA GLU A 82 25.34 -30.73 0.40
C GLU A 82 24.42 -31.97 0.41
N ILE A 83 23.16 -31.80 0.02
CA ILE A 83 22.24 -32.93 -0.15
C ILE A 83 22.59 -33.73 -1.40
N ASP A 84 22.26 -35.01 -1.38
CA ASP A 84 22.43 -35.88 -2.54
C ASP A 84 21.64 -35.34 -3.75
N ALA A 85 22.18 -35.53 -4.96
CA ALA A 85 21.57 -35.04 -6.18
C ALA A 85 20.16 -35.62 -6.42
N LYS A 86 19.92 -36.88 -6.00
CA LYS A 86 18.62 -37.54 -6.12
C LYS A 86 17.57 -36.89 -5.21
N ASP A 87 17.95 -36.57 -3.98
CA ASP A 87 17.06 -35.94 -3.00
C ASP A 87 16.72 -34.50 -3.42
N ARG A 88 17.70 -33.78 -3.98
CA ARG A 88 17.46 -32.45 -4.58
C ARG A 88 16.45 -32.51 -5.72
N GLY A 89 16.62 -33.43 -6.66
CA GLY A 89 15.70 -33.59 -7.79
C GLY A 89 14.30 -33.98 -7.33
N THR A 90 14.19 -34.78 -6.27
CA THR A 90 12.88 -35.13 -5.67
C THR A 90 12.20 -33.89 -5.08
N LEU A 91 12.94 -33.05 -4.36
CA LEU A 91 12.41 -31.84 -3.75
C LEU A 91 11.99 -30.81 -4.82
N GLU A 92 12.81 -30.60 -5.86
CA GLU A 92 12.47 -29.74 -7.00
C GLU A 92 11.18 -30.22 -7.70
N ALA A 93 11.07 -31.53 -7.97
CA ALA A 93 9.86 -32.12 -8.54
C ALA A 93 8.62 -31.92 -7.65
N GLN A 94 8.76 -31.99 -6.33
CA GLN A 94 7.66 -31.71 -5.40
C GLN A 94 7.25 -30.24 -5.38
N LEU A 95 8.21 -29.31 -5.46
CA LEU A 95 7.91 -27.87 -5.57
C LEU A 95 7.12 -27.55 -6.84
N ASP A 96 7.48 -28.19 -7.96
CA ASP A 96 6.77 -28.05 -9.24
C ASP A 96 5.39 -28.69 -9.19
N GLN A 97 5.26 -29.90 -8.63
CA GLN A 97 3.98 -30.59 -8.48
C GLN A 97 2.98 -29.80 -7.62
N LEU A 98 3.47 -29.14 -6.57
CA LEU A 98 2.67 -28.29 -5.68
C LEU A 98 2.54 -26.85 -6.18
N GLN A 99 3.10 -26.53 -7.35
CA GLN A 99 3.06 -25.20 -7.98
C GLN A 99 3.49 -24.07 -7.03
N ILE A 100 4.53 -24.32 -6.23
CA ILE A 100 4.96 -23.38 -5.19
C ILE A 100 5.41 -22.05 -5.81
N TRP A 101 6.04 -22.08 -6.98
CA TRP A 101 6.46 -20.87 -7.68
C TRP A 101 5.28 -20.05 -8.21
N ASP A 102 4.22 -20.71 -8.70
CA ASP A 102 3.01 -20.04 -9.16
C ASP A 102 2.27 -19.39 -7.97
N ALA A 103 2.13 -20.12 -6.86
CA ALA A 103 1.50 -19.59 -5.66
C ALA A 103 2.30 -18.40 -5.07
N LEU A 104 3.63 -18.46 -5.07
CA LEU A 104 4.47 -17.34 -4.65
C LEU A 104 4.36 -16.15 -5.61
N ASN A 105 4.27 -16.40 -6.92
CA ASN A 105 4.06 -15.36 -7.93
C ASN A 105 2.74 -14.61 -7.67
N ASP A 106 1.66 -15.33 -7.41
CA ASP A 106 0.35 -14.76 -7.07
C ASP A 106 0.41 -13.90 -5.79
N VAL A 107 1.06 -14.40 -4.73
CA VAL A 107 1.26 -13.62 -3.49
C VAL A 107 1.99 -12.31 -3.78
N LEU A 108 3.06 -12.35 -4.59
CA LEU A 108 3.83 -11.16 -4.95
C LEU A 108 3.01 -10.19 -5.80
N LYS A 109 2.25 -10.67 -6.79
CA LYS A 109 1.35 -9.86 -7.62
C LYS A 109 0.28 -9.19 -6.77
N TRP A 110 -0.39 -9.93 -5.88
CA TRP A 110 -1.44 -9.40 -5.01
C TRP A 110 -0.86 -8.40 -4.00
N SER A 111 0.35 -8.65 -3.49
CA SER A 111 1.05 -7.71 -2.63
C SER A 111 1.29 -6.38 -3.33
N ARG A 112 1.75 -6.40 -4.59
CA ARG A 112 1.97 -5.20 -5.39
C ARG A 112 0.67 -4.50 -5.78
N LEU A 113 -0.36 -5.26 -6.13
CA LEU A 113 -1.65 -4.72 -6.55
C LEU A 113 -2.38 -4.04 -5.39
N TYR A 114 -2.53 -4.74 -4.25
CA TYR A 114 -3.34 -4.28 -3.14
C TYR A 114 -2.54 -3.52 -2.06
N GLY A 115 -1.21 -3.50 -2.17
CA GLY A 115 -0.30 -2.94 -1.16
C GLY A 115 -0.02 -3.88 0.01
N GLY A 116 -0.34 -5.17 -0.12
CA GLY A 116 -0.04 -6.22 0.85
C GLY A 116 -0.80 -7.52 0.58
N ALA A 117 -0.11 -8.65 0.78
CA ALA A 117 -0.66 -10.00 0.70
C ALA A 117 0.15 -10.94 1.60
N VAL A 118 -0.41 -12.13 1.88
CA VAL A 118 0.20 -13.18 2.71
C VAL A 118 0.13 -14.51 1.96
N GLY A 119 1.22 -15.26 1.94
CA GLY A 119 1.24 -16.66 1.52
C GLY A 119 0.99 -17.56 2.72
N PHE A 120 -0.20 -18.15 2.83
CA PHE A 120 -0.55 -19.03 3.91
C PHE A 120 -0.05 -20.46 3.64
N ILE A 121 0.94 -20.91 4.42
CA ILE A 121 1.50 -22.27 4.33
C ILE A 121 0.49 -23.27 4.88
N MET A 122 -0.05 -24.12 3.99
CA MET A 122 -1.09 -25.08 4.35
C MET A 122 -0.49 -26.41 4.81
N ILE A 123 -0.72 -26.74 6.08
CA ILE A 123 -0.33 -28.03 6.68
C ILE A 123 -1.57 -28.70 7.22
N GLU A 124 -1.89 -29.86 6.66
CA GLU A 124 -3.05 -30.65 7.05
C GLU A 124 -2.94 -31.12 8.50
N GLY A 125 -3.99 -30.88 9.30
CA GLY A 125 -4.08 -31.34 10.68
C GLY A 125 -3.40 -30.42 11.72
N GLN A 126 -2.88 -29.25 11.32
CA GLN A 126 -2.36 -28.26 12.25
C GLN A 126 -3.20 -26.98 12.22
N ALA A 127 -3.44 -26.42 13.41
CA ALA A 127 -4.14 -25.14 13.52
C ALA A 127 -3.15 -23.99 13.23
N PRO A 128 -3.50 -23.03 12.36
CA PRO A 128 -2.62 -21.91 11.97
C PRO A 128 -2.17 -21.04 13.15
N MET A 129 -2.99 -20.98 14.20
CA MET A 129 -2.79 -20.10 15.36
C MET A 129 -1.93 -20.74 16.46
N THR A 130 -1.54 -22.01 16.29
CA THR A 130 -0.67 -22.72 17.24
C THR A 130 0.74 -22.82 16.69
N PRO A 131 1.78 -22.85 17.56
CA PRO A 131 3.15 -23.09 17.11
C PRO A 131 3.26 -24.35 16.26
N LEU A 132 4.12 -24.30 15.23
CA LEU A 132 4.34 -25.40 14.30
C LEU A 132 4.93 -26.61 15.04
N ARG A 133 4.27 -27.77 14.92
CA ARG A 133 4.72 -29.04 15.51
C ARG A 133 5.35 -29.92 14.45
N LEU A 134 6.68 -29.91 14.37
CA LEU A 134 7.45 -30.62 13.34
C LEU A 134 7.21 -32.14 13.38
N GLU A 135 7.04 -32.69 14.57
CA GLU A 135 6.80 -34.11 14.81
C GLU A 135 5.47 -34.63 14.22
N THR A 136 4.55 -33.73 13.89
CA THR A 136 3.25 -34.09 13.28
C THR A 136 3.23 -33.91 11.76
N ILE A 137 4.32 -33.42 11.15
CA ILE A 137 4.43 -33.23 9.70
C ILE A 137 4.91 -34.54 9.06
N GLY A 138 3.95 -35.36 8.65
CA GLY A 138 4.20 -36.56 7.86
C GLY A 138 4.18 -36.32 6.35
N GLU A 139 4.43 -37.40 5.60
CA GLU A 139 4.34 -37.40 4.13
C GLU A 139 2.94 -36.96 3.66
N GLY A 140 2.89 -36.09 2.64
CA GLY A 140 1.66 -35.59 2.03
C GLY A 140 0.86 -34.59 2.87
N LYS A 141 1.34 -34.18 4.06
CA LYS A 141 0.62 -33.21 4.92
C LYS A 141 0.77 -31.76 4.48
N PHE A 142 1.86 -31.41 3.81
CA PHE A 142 1.99 -30.09 3.18
C PHE A 142 1.11 -30.03 1.93
N LYS A 143 0.22 -29.03 1.85
CA LYS A 143 -0.74 -28.86 0.76
C LYS A 143 -0.42 -27.69 -0.17
N GLY A 144 0.72 -27.02 0.03
CA GLY A 144 1.12 -25.86 -0.75
C GLY A 144 0.88 -24.55 -0.02
N ILE A 145 0.84 -23.46 -0.80
CA ILE A 145 0.68 -22.09 -0.31
C ILE A 145 -0.64 -21.55 -0.83
N LEU A 146 -1.45 -20.98 0.05
CA LEU A 146 -2.66 -20.26 -0.29
C LEU A 146 -2.37 -18.75 -0.33
N PRO A 147 -2.41 -18.10 -1.50
CA PRO A 147 -2.33 -16.66 -1.58
C PRO A 147 -3.55 -16.00 -0.94
N LEU A 148 -3.34 -15.00 -0.09
CA LEU A 148 -4.38 -14.22 0.56
C LEU A 148 -4.06 -12.74 0.44
N ASP A 149 -4.96 -11.95 -0.15
CA ASP A 149 -4.80 -10.51 -0.22
C ASP A 149 -5.25 -9.80 1.07
N ARG A 150 -4.86 -8.54 1.25
CA ARG A 150 -5.21 -7.72 2.42
C ARG A 150 -6.72 -7.59 2.71
N TRP A 151 -7.61 -7.82 1.76
CA TRP A 151 -9.06 -7.77 1.92
C TRP A 151 -9.65 -9.11 2.33
N MET A 152 -8.87 -10.19 2.25
CA MET A 152 -9.23 -11.52 2.78
C MET A 152 -8.82 -11.69 4.24
N ILE A 153 -7.97 -10.81 4.78
CA ILE A 153 -7.39 -10.92 6.11
C ILE A 153 -7.78 -9.71 6.94
N ASN A 154 -8.23 -9.93 8.18
CA ASN A 154 -8.49 -8.87 9.14
C ASN A 154 -7.33 -8.78 10.14
N PRO A 155 -6.61 -7.64 10.23
CA PRO A 155 -5.60 -7.46 11.25
C PRO A 155 -6.26 -7.29 12.62
N VAL A 156 -5.68 -7.92 13.64
CA VAL A 156 -6.03 -7.65 15.03
C VAL A 156 -5.24 -6.43 15.48
N LEU A 157 -5.94 -5.30 15.61
CA LEU A 157 -5.39 -4.04 16.11
C LEU A 157 -5.55 -4.01 17.64
N THR A 158 -4.79 -4.84 18.36
CA THR A 158 -4.65 -4.77 19.82
C THR A 158 -3.53 -3.83 20.20
#